data_AF-A0A508A200-F1
#
_entry.id   AF-A0A508A200-F1
#
_cell.length_a   1.000
_cell.length_b   1.000
_cell.length_c   1.000
_cell.angle_alpha   90.00
_cell.angle_beta   90.00
_cell.angle_gamma   90.00
#
_symmetry.space_group_name_H-M   'P 1'
#
loop_
_entity.id
_entity.type
_entity.pdbx_description
1 polymer ?
#
loop_
_entity_poly.entity_id
_entity_poly.type
_entity_poly.pdbx_seq_one_letter_code
_entity_poly.pdbx_strand_id
1 'polypeptide(L)'
;MAVVFYHYAFRGFAGGDRTTLAYPLLESIAKYGFMGVELFFMISGFVILMTAANGSLRKFVVSRIARLYPAFWVCCSLTFLAILLIGAPHFSATFVQYLVNMTMLNGFVRVASIDGVYWSLFVEIQFYAMVSLVLMLGLIGRVQALLLGWLAATIVLAFLPMPLPMLRLLLIADYAPYFIAGAVCYLVWSSGASAARWGMLAACLGMALRDALGGLPLFEQRYDTRMNRGAVVAIIMSYFAVMAMVALRWTGPLARRRWLLAGALTYPLYLLHQNIGYMIFNLAGPVLDPHLLFWGTLSLMLLASWLVHVHVERRLSGPLMHACDEVVGEGLDVLGSMRRRR
;
A
#
# COMPACT_ATOMS: atom_id res chain seq x y z
N MET A 1 -5.01 -4.93 -10.32
CA MET A 1 -4.52 -5.02 -11.71
C MET A 1 -3.94 -3.72 -12.23
N ALA A 2 -4.52 -2.55 -11.95
CA ALA A 2 -4.01 -1.26 -12.43
C ALA A 2 -2.49 -1.07 -12.24
N VAL A 3 -1.97 -1.33 -11.03
CA VAL A 3 -0.53 -1.22 -10.75
C VAL A 3 0.31 -2.23 -11.54
N VAL A 4 -0.20 -3.45 -11.76
CA VAL A 4 0.50 -4.46 -12.57
C VAL A 4 0.62 -4.00 -14.01
N PHE A 5 -0.47 -3.47 -14.58
CA PHE A 5 -0.45 -2.91 -15.94
C PHE A 5 0.45 -1.68 -16.03
N TYR A 6 0.45 -0.80 -15.03
CA TYR A 6 1.40 0.31 -14.96
C TYR A 6 2.84 -0.17 -15.05
N HIS A 7 3.18 -1.22 -14.29
CA HIS A 7 4.52 -1.77 -14.34
C HIS A 7 4.84 -2.42 -15.69
N TYR A 8 3.97 -3.28 -16.20
CA TYR A 8 4.26 -4.11 -17.38
C TYR A 8 4.12 -3.38 -18.71
N ALA A 9 3.14 -2.48 -18.85
CA ALA A 9 2.82 -1.83 -20.11
C ALA A 9 3.29 -0.37 -20.21
N PHE A 10 3.84 0.21 -19.13
CA PHE A 10 4.31 1.60 -19.14
C PHE A 10 5.65 1.77 -18.44
N ARG A 11 5.69 1.72 -17.10
CA ARG A 11 6.87 2.10 -16.30
C ARG A 11 8.12 1.31 -16.65
N GLY A 12 7.98 0.00 -16.89
CA GLY A 12 9.10 -0.88 -17.16
C GLY A 12 9.92 -0.45 -18.38
N PHE A 13 9.21 -0.07 -19.44
CA PHE A 13 9.80 0.43 -20.69
C PHE A 13 10.14 1.92 -20.61
N ALA A 14 9.20 2.75 -20.16
CA ALA A 14 9.36 4.21 -20.12
C ALA A 14 10.50 4.70 -19.22
N GLY A 15 10.87 3.94 -18.19
CA GLY A 15 12.02 4.25 -17.34
C GLY A 15 13.37 4.00 -18.00
N GLY A 16 13.42 3.19 -19.07
CA GLY A 16 14.64 2.79 -19.77
C GLY A 16 15.62 1.92 -18.96
N ASP A 17 15.29 1.58 -17.72
CA ASP A 17 16.20 0.95 -16.76
C ASP A 17 15.80 -0.48 -16.33
N ARG A 18 14.57 -0.93 -16.66
CA ARG A 18 14.03 -2.20 -16.15
C ARG A 18 13.75 -3.24 -17.21
N THR A 19 13.14 -2.87 -18.32
CA THR A 19 12.87 -3.81 -19.42
C THR A 19 12.83 -3.12 -20.77
N THR A 20 13.17 -3.86 -21.82
CA THR A 20 13.10 -3.43 -23.22
C THR A 20 11.74 -3.72 -23.86
N LEU A 21 10.84 -4.44 -23.17
CA LEU A 21 9.52 -4.77 -23.70
C LEU A 21 8.59 -3.55 -23.69
N ALA A 22 8.32 -2.98 -24.87
CA ALA A 22 7.24 -2.01 -25.06
C ALA A 22 5.89 -2.71 -25.25
N TYR A 23 4.81 -2.14 -24.73
CA TYR A 23 3.46 -2.65 -24.96
C TYR A 23 2.45 -1.53 -25.27
N PRO A 24 2.50 -0.94 -26.48
CA PRO A 24 1.77 0.28 -26.84
C PRO A 24 0.24 0.17 -26.72
N LEU A 25 -0.31 -1.04 -26.87
CA LEU A 25 -1.77 -1.27 -26.84
C LEU A 25 -2.41 -0.83 -25.52
N LEU A 26 -1.70 -0.97 -24.40
CA LEU A 26 -2.21 -0.61 -23.07
C LEU A 26 -1.55 0.64 -22.49
N GLU A 27 -0.47 1.13 -23.09
CA GLU A 27 0.35 2.23 -22.56
C GLU A 27 -0.49 3.47 -22.18
N SER A 28 -1.39 3.88 -23.06
CA SER A 28 -2.24 5.07 -22.90
C SER A 28 -3.11 5.05 -21.65
N ILE A 29 -3.52 3.86 -21.20
CA ILE A 29 -4.33 3.64 -19.99
C ILE A 29 -3.43 3.23 -18.81
N ALA A 30 -2.44 2.36 -19.06
CA ALA A 30 -1.56 1.79 -18.05
C ALA A 30 -0.73 2.85 -17.32
N LYS A 31 -0.36 3.96 -17.98
CA LYS A 31 0.37 5.07 -17.35
C LYS A 31 -0.34 5.71 -16.15
N TYR A 32 -1.66 5.54 -16.02
CA TYR A 32 -2.43 5.97 -14.86
C TYR A 32 -2.47 4.94 -13.72
N GLY A 33 -2.03 3.70 -13.97
CA GLY A 33 -2.22 2.59 -13.04
C GLY A 33 -1.45 2.71 -11.73
N PHE A 34 -0.40 3.56 -11.66
CA PHE A 34 0.26 3.87 -10.39
C PHE A 34 -0.69 4.51 -9.39
N MET A 35 -1.70 5.27 -9.88
CA MET A 35 -2.72 5.93 -9.06
C MET A 35 -3.61 4.93 -8.30
N GLY A 36 -3.46 3.62 -8.53
CA GLY A 36 -4.16 2.59 -7.77
C GLY A 36 -3.69 2.47 -6.32
N VAL A 37 -2.48 2.96 -5.99
CA VAL A 37 -1.91 2.87 -4.64
C VAL A 37 -2.61 3.84 -3.67
N GLU A 38 -3.09 4.97 -4.16
CA GLU A 38 -3.82 5.99 -3.43
C GLU A 38 -5.19 5.46 -2.97
N LEU A 39 -5.88 4.72 -3.85
CA LEU A 39 -7.10 3.99 -3.48
C LEU A 39 -6.80 2.90 -2.45
N PHE A 40 -5.66 2.20 -2.58
CA PHE A 40 -5.23 1.22 -1.59
C PHE A 40 -5.04 1.87 -0.20
N PHE A 41 -4.35 3.01 -0.10
CA PHE A 41 -4.21 3.74 1.16
C PHE A 41 -5.54 4.22 1.74
N MET A 42 -6.48 4.64 0.89
CA MET A 42 -7.83 5.00 1.34
C MET A 42 -8.62 3.81 1.88
N ILE A 43 -8.54 2.65 1.23
CA ILE A 43 -9.16 1.41 1.74
C ILE A 43 -8.48 0.98 3.04
N SER A 44 -7.15 1.05 3.12
CA SER A 44 -6.40 0.74 4.34
C SER A 44 -6.83 1.65 5.49
N GLY A 45 -6.94 2.97 5.29
CA GLY A 45 -7.46 3.91 6.28
C GLY A 45 -8.80 3.48 6.89
N PHE A 46 -9.73 3.04 6.05
CA PHE A 46 -11.04 2.52 6.48
C PHE A 46 -10.91 1.24 7.30
N VAL A 47 -10.25 0.22 6.75
CA VAL A 47 -10.19 -1.13 7.35
C VAL A 47 -9.38 -1.12 8.65
N ILE A 48 -8.31 -0.34 8.70
CA ILE A 48 -7.44 -0.27 9.86
C ILE A 48 -8.17 0.36 11.03
N LEU A 49 -8.86 1.48 10.82
CA LEU A 49 -9.64 2.10 11.89
C LEU A 49 -10.80 1.20 12.33
N MET A 50 -11.43 0.48 11.39
CA MET A 50 -12.43 -0.54 11.70
C MET A 50 -11.88 -1.64 12.63
N THR A 51 -10.69 -2.15 12.34
CA THR A 51 -10.06 -3.18 13.20
C THR A 51 -9.61 -2.63 14.55
N ALA A 52 -9.17 -1.38 14.60
CA ALA A 52 -8.73 -0.71 15.82
C ALA A 52 -9.90 -0.28 16.72
N ALA A 53 -11.13 -0.20 16.21
CA ALA A 53 -12.30 0.26 16.96
C ALA A 53 -12.60 -0.56 18.24
N ASN A 54 -12.15 -1.82 18.30
CA ASN A 54 -12.26 -2.66 19.49
C ASN A 54 -11.28 -2.29 20.62
N GLY A 55 -10.38 -1.33 20.41
CA GLY A 55 -9.49 -0.77 21.44
C GLY A 55 -8.30 -1.65 21.86
N SER A 56 -8.24 -2.92 21.44
CA SER A 56 -7.17 -3.83 21.85
C SER A 56 -5.92 -3.67 20.97
N LEU A 57 -4.85 -3.09 21.55
CA LEU A 57 -3.54 -2.98 20.91
C LEU A 57 -2.97 -4.35 20.52
N ARG A 58 -2.99 -5.33 21.43
CA ARG A 58 -2.49 -6.69 21.19
C ARG A 58 -3.16 -7.34 19.98
N LYS A 59 -4.49 -7.38 19.97
CA LYS A 59 -5.27 -7.96 18.86
C LYS A 59 -5.01 -7.19 17.55
N PHE A 60 -4.90 -5.87 17.62
CA PHE A 60 -4.60 -5.05 16.45
C PHE A 60 -3.24 -5.43 15.82
N VAL A 61 -2.16 -5.35 16.60
CA VAL A 61 -0.78 -5.61 16.13
C VAL A 61 -0.64 -7.06 15.62
N VAL A 62 -1.08 -8.04 16.41
CA VAL A 62 -1.01 -9.46 16.04
C VAL A 62 -1.75 -9.71 14.72
N SER A 63 -2.94 -9.12 14.54
CA SER A 63 -3.70 -9.29 13.30
C SER A 63 -3.00 -8.73 12.07
N ARG A 64 -2.22 -7.64 12.21
CA ARG A 64 -1.48 -7.02 11.10
C ARG A 64 -0.23 -7.83 10.76
N ILE A 65 0.50 -8.30 11.77
CA ILE A 65 1.68 -9.14 11.57
C ILE A 65 1.29 -10.44 10.87
N ALA A 66 0.27 -11.14 11.37
CA ALA A 66 -0.24 -12.37 10.78
C ALA A 66 -0.78 -12.19 9.36
N ARG A 67 -1.26 -10.98 9.02
CA ARG A 67 -1.77 -10.66 7.68
C ARG A 67 -0.68 -10.43 6.66
N LEU A 68 0.42 -9.76 7.03
CA LEU A 68 1.41 -9.27 6.06
C LEU A 68 2.66 -10.13 5.98
N TYR A 69 3.26 -10.49 7.12
CA TYR A 69 4.60 -11.08 7.14
C TYR A 69 4.72 -12.43 6.44
N PRO A 70 3.78 -13.40 6.58
CA PRO A 70 3.95 -14.71 5.97
C PRO A 70 4.12 -14.66 4.44
N ALA A 71 3.20 -13.98 3.74
CA ALA A 71 3.29 -13.84 2.29
C ALA A 71 4.47 -12.93 1.88
N PHE A 72 4.74 -11.86 2.62
CA PHE A 72 5.89 -11.00 2.32
C PHE A 72 7.22 -11.74 2.40
N TRP A 73 7.46 -12.54 3.44
CA TRP A 73 8.70 -13.30 3.58
C TRP A 73 8.94 -14.23 2.41
N VAL A 74 7.90 -14.97 1.99
CA VAL A 74 8.00 -15.86 0.85
C VAL A 74 8.22 -15.08 -0.45
N CYS A 75 7.43 -14.03 -0.71
CA CYS A 75 7.55 -13.26 -1.94
C CYS A 75 8.89 -12.50 -2.03
N CYS A 76 9.36 -11.91 -0.93
CA CYS A 76 10.66 -11.24 -0.86
C CYS A 76 11.80 -12.24 -1.10
N SER A 77 11.72 -13.44 -0.53
CA SER A 77 12.69 -14.53 -0.78
C SER A 77 12.70 -14.97 -2.24
N LEU A 78 11.51 -15.13 -2.85
CA LEU A 78 11.37 -15.49 -4.27
C LEU A 78 11.96 -14.41 -5.18
N THR A 79 11.66 -13.13 -4.89
CA THR A 79 12.24 -12.01 -5.65
C THR A 79 13.75 -11.95 -5.48
N PHE A 80 14.27 -12.11 -4.26
CA PHE A 80 15.71 -12.14 -4.01
C PHE A 80 16.39 -13.29 -4.77
N LEU A 81 15.83 -14.50 -4.73
CA LEU A 81 16.36 -15.64 -5.47
C LEU A 81 16.32 -15.40 -6.98
N ALA A 82 15.22 -14.84 -7.51
CA ALA A 82 15.12 -14.51 -8.93
C ALA A 82 16.18 -13.47 -9.34
N ILE A 83 16.47 -12.47 -8.49
CA ILE A 83 17.56 -11.51 -8.74
C ILE A 83 18.90 -12.21 -8.82
N LEU A 84 19.20 -13.16 -7.93
CA LEU A 84 20.47 -13.90 -7.95
C LEU A 84 20.61 -14.80 -9.19
N LEU A 85 19.52 -15.39 -9.67
CA LEU A 85 19.55 -16.36 -10.78
C LEU A 85 19.48 -15.69 -12.16
N ILE A 86 18.63 -14.67 -12.32
CA ILE A 86 18.28 -14.09 -13.63
C ILE A 86 18.22 -12.55 -13.62
N GLY A 87 18.69 -11.90 -12.56
CA GLY A 87 18.59 -10.44 -12.40
C GLY A 87 19.63 -9.62 -13.18
N ALA A 88 20.79 -10.19 -13.48
CA ALA A 88 21.85 -9.46 -14.17
C ALA A 88 21.46 -9.10 -15.63
N PRO A 89 21.88 -7.93 -16.16
CA PRO A 89 22.66 -6.88 -15.50
C PRO A 89 21.81 -5.81 -14.77
N HIS A 90 20.48 -5.82 -14.93
CA HIS A 90 19.60 -4.72 -14.53
C HIS A 90 19.17 -4.73 -13.05
N PHE A 91 19.26 -5.90 -12.40
CA PHE A 91 18.83 -6.09 -11.02
C PHE A 91 19.98 -6.67 -10.20
N SER A 92 20.19 -6.09 -9.02
CA SER A 92 21.14 -6.59 -8.02
C SER A 92 20.56 -6.37 -6.63
N ALA A 93 20.90 -7.28 -5.72
CA ALA A 93 20.53 -7.17 -4.32
C ALA A 93 21.64 -7.81 -3.47
N THR A 94 21.99 -7.16 -2.36
CA THR A 94 22.93 -7.75 -1.41
C THR A 94 22.19 -8.61 -0.39
N PHE A 95 22.89 -9.58 0.21
CA PHE A 95 22.31 -10.39 1.28
C PHE A 95 21.88 -9.55 2.49
N VAL A 96 22.65 -8.50 2.82
CA VAL A 96 22.28 -7.54 3.88
C VAL A 96 21.00 -6.80 3.53
N GLN A 97 20.86 -6.34 2.27
CA GLN A 97 19.64 -5.69 1.80
C GLN A 97 18.43 -6.63 1.93
N TYR A 98 18.59 -7.92 1.62
CA TYR A 98 17.56 -8.93 1.83
C TYR A 98 17.14 -9.06 3.29
N LEU A 99 18.09 -9.25 4.21
CA LEU A 99 17.78 -9.37 5.63
C LEU A 99 17.05 -8.13 6.18
N VAL A 100 17.46 -6.93 5.76
CA VAL A 100 16.79 -5.69 6.17
C VAL A 100 15.38 -5.61 5.57
N ASN A 101 15.19 -5.96 4.30
CA ASN A 101 13.87 -5.98 3.67
C ASN A 101 12.91 -6.94 4.37
N MET A 102 13.38 -8.10 4.86
CA MET A 102 12.57 -9.07 5.60
C MET A 102 11.91 -8.51 6.87
N THR A 103 12.38 -7.36 7.37
CA THR A 103 11.76 -6.65 8.50
C THR A 103 10.63 -5.70 8.10
N MET A 104 10.52 -5.33 6.81
CA MET A 104 9.73 -4.20 6.28
C MET A 104 10.12 -2.80 6.81
N LEU A 105 11.23 -2.69 7.55
CA LEU A 105 11.69 -1.43 8.16
C LEU A 105 12.83 -0.77 7.36
N ASN A 106 13.10 -1.25 6.15
CA ASN A 106 14.22 -0.80 5.33
C ASN A 106 14.21 0.70 5.04
N GLY A 107 13.02 1.32 4.95
CA GLY A 107 12.87 2.78 4.79
C GLY A 107 13.41 3.59 5.97
N PHE A 108 13.33 3.08 7.21
CA PHE A 108 13.85 3.78 8.40
C PHE A 108 15.38 3.79 8.45
N VAL A 109 16.00 2.71 7.98
CA VAL A 109 17.47 2.56 7.92
C VAL A 109 18.05 2.98 6.56
N ARG A 110 17.23 3.59 5.68
CA ARG A 110 17.61 4.07 4.34
C ARG A 110 18.23 2.99 3.44
N VAL A 111 17.82 1.73 3.62
CA VAL A 111 18.19 0.62 2.75
C VAL A 111 17.16 0.48 1.64
N ALA A 112 17.62 0.41 0.39
CA ALA A 112 16.75 0.28 -0.77
C ALA A 112 15.90 -0.98 -0.69
N SER A 113 14.64 -0.88 -1.10
CA SER A 113 13.76 -2.04 -1.19
C SER A 113 14.26 -3.01 -2.27
N ILE A 114 14.17 -4.30 -2.02
CA ILE A 114 14.50 -5.33 -3.02
C ILE A 114 13.59 -5.21 -4.24
N ASP A 115 12.30 -4.97 -4.00
CA ASP A 115 11.34 -4.63 -5.04
C ASP A 115 10.80 -3.21 -4.84
N GLY A 116 10.59 -2.50 -5.95
CA GLY A 116 10.09 -1.13 -5.94
C GLY A 116 8.74 -1.04 -5.24
N VAL A 117 7.80 -1.95 -5.51
CA VAL A 117 6.45 -1.96 -4.92
C VAL A 117 6.42 -1.97 -3.39
N TYR A 118 7.49 -2.40 -2.71
CA TYR A 118 7.52 -2.50 -1.25
C TYR A 118 7.52 -1.13 -0.55
N TRP A 119 7.80 -0.02 -1.25
CA TRP A 119 7.72 1.32 -0.66
C TRP A 119 6.33 1.61 -0.06
N SER A 120 5.27 1.13 -0.70
CA SER A 120 3.89 1.33 -0.25
C SER A 120 3.57 0.57 1.05
N LEU A 121 4.20 -0.59 1.27
CA LEU A 121 4.05 -1.37 2.50
C LEU A 121 4.75 -0.67 3.65
N PHE A 122 5.91 -0.07 3.40
CA PHE A 122 6.59 0.75 4.39
C PHE A 122 5.68 1.88 4.89
N VAL A 123 5.03 2.60 3.98
CA VAL A 123 4.04 3.63 4.30
C VAL A 123 2.87 3.06 5.12
N GLU A 124 2.38 1.87 4.77
CA GLU A 124 1.32 1.20 5.52
C GLU A 124 1.74 0.81 6.95
N ILE A 125 2.97 0.31 7.14
CA ILE A 125 3.55 0.02 8.46
C ILE A 125 3.65 1.28 9.32
N GLN A 126 4.03 2.43 8.73
CA GLN A 126 4.03 3.71 9.45
C GLN A 126 2.62 4.05 9.97
N PHE A 127 1.60 3.86 9.14
CA PHE A 127 0.22 4.11 9.57
C PHE A 127 -0.24 3.14 10.66
N TYR A 128 0.14 1.86 10.59
CA TYR A 128 -0.10 0.92 11.70
C TYR A 128 0.58 1.36 12.99
N ALA A 129 1.80 1.89 12.92
CA ALA A 129 2.51 2.41 14.09
C ALA A 129 1.77 3.62 14.70
N MET A 130 1.27 4.54 13.87
CA MET A 130 0.46 5.67 14.32
C MET A 130 -0.82 5.20 15.03
N VAL A 131 -1.57 4.26 14.45
CA VAL A 131 -2.80 3.72 15.06
C VAL A 131 -2.50 2.94 16.33
N SER A 132 -1.41 2.16 16.36
CA SER A 132 -0.93 1.46 17.55
C SER A 132 -0.62 2.43 18.69
N LEU A 133 0.00 3.57 18.38
CA LEU A 133 0.24 4.63 19.35
C LEU A 133 -1.08 5.21 19.91
N VAL A 134 -2.07 5.46 19.06
CA VAL A 134 -3.41 5.90 19.49
C VAL A 134 -4.06 4.89 20.43
N LEU A 135 -3.98 3.59 20.13
CA LEU A 135 -4.52 2.52 20.96
C LEU A 135 -3.77 2.41 22.30
N MET A 136 -2.43 2.47 22.27
CA MET A 136 -1.58 2.44 23.47
C MET A 136 -1.88 3.60 24.43
N LEU A 137 -2.17 4.78 23.88
CA LEU A 137 -2.54 5.98 24.66
C LEU A 137 -4.03 6.00 25.07
N GLY A 138 -4.84 5.04 24.63
CA GLY A 138 -6.28 4.99 24.92
C GLY A 138 -7.08 6.11 24.24
N LEU A 139 -6.55 6.72 23.18
CA LEU A 139 -7.14 7.90 22.52
C LEU A 139 -8.10 7.55 21.37
N ILE A 140 -8.46 6.26 21.22
CA ILE A 140 -9.33 5.80 20.12
C ILE A 140 -10.71 6.49 20.13
N GLY A 141 -11.25 6.82 21.29
CA GLY A 141 -12.50 7.59 21.41
C GLY A 141 -12.40 9.04 20.91
N ARG A 142 -11.18 9.58 20.79
CA ARG A 142 -10.91 10.92 20.24
C ARG A 142 -10.38 10.89 18.81
N VAL A 143 -10.50 9.75 18.12
CA VAL A 143 -9.87 9.55 16.80
C VAL A 143 -10.30 10.60 15.77
N GLN A 144 -11.56 11.07 15.80
CA GLN A 144 -12.00 12.14 14.88
C GLN A 144 -11.20 13.43 15.07
N ALA A 145 -10.93 13.82 16.32
CA ALA A 145 -10.12 15.01 16.63
C ALA A 145 -8.65 14.81 16.24
N LEU A 146 -8.12 13.60 16.44
CA LEU A 146 -6.76 13.24 16.01
C LEU A 146 -6.60 13.28 14.49
N LEU A 147 -7.58 12.75 13.75
CA LEU A 147 -7.62 12.82 12.28
C LEU A 147 -7.71 14.27 11.79
N LEU A 148 -8.50 15.11 12.46
CA LEU A 148 -8.58 16.54 12.15
C LEU A 148 -7.24 17.26 12.41
N GLY A 149 -6.60 16.97 13.54
CA GLY A 149 -5.28 17.51 13.86
C GLY A 149 -4.20 17.05 12.88
N TRP A 150 -4.24 15.77 12.48
CA TRP A 150 -3.33 15.22 11.47
C TRP A 150 -3.56 15.84 10.09
N LEU A 151 -4.82 16.06 9.69
CA LEU A 151 -5.16 16.75 8.46
C LEU A 151 -4.67 18.21 8.48
N ALA A 152 -4.90 18.94 9.58
CA ALA A 152 -4.43 20.31 9.73
C ALA A 152 -2.90 20.39 9.66
N ALA A 153 -2.18 19.50 10.36
CA ALA A 153 -0.73 19.41 10.29
C ALA A 153 -0.23 19.12 8.87
N THR A 154 -0.91 18.21 8.15
CA THR A 154 -0.59 17.88 6.75
C THR A 154 -0.77 19.09 5.83
N ILE A 155 -1.88 19.82 5.97
CA ILE A 155 -2.15 21.05 5.21
C ILE A 155 -1.05 22.08 5.49
N VAL A 156 -0.75 22.35 6.76
CA VAL A 156 0.31 23.29 7.14
C VAL A 156 1.65 22.90 6.50
N LEU A 157 2.05 21.62 6.59
CA LEU A 157 3.29 21.11 6.00
C LEU A 157 3.35 21.22 4.47
N ALA A 158 2.20 21.21 3.79
CA ALA A 158 2.13 21.36 2.35
C ALA A 158 2.35 22.80 1.87
N PHE A 159 2.07 23.79 2.73
CA PHE A 159 2.23 25.22 2.44
C PHE A 159 3.42 25.87 3.16
N LEU A 160 4.08 25.17 4.07
CA LEU A 160 5.29 25.66 4.71
C LEU A 160 6.44 25.77 3.68
N PRO A 161 7.16 26.89 3.65
CA PRO A 161 8.30 27.09 2.74
C PRO A 161 9.54 26.31 3.17
N MET A 162 9.62 25.88 4.44
CA MET A 162 10.77 25.14 4.97
C MET A 162 10.61 23.62 4.80
N PRO A 163 11.66 22.91 4.33
CA PRO A 163 11.62 21.46 4.24
C PRO A 163 11.74 20.82 5.63
N LEU A 164 10.68 20.14 6.08
CA LEU A 164 10.65 19.36 7.31
C LEU A 164 10.53 17.85 7.00
N PRO A 165 11.58 17.22 6.42
CA PRO A 165 11.49 15.87 5.88
C PRO A 165 11.17 14.81 6.94
N MET A 166 11.71 14.95 8.15
CA MET A 166 11.42 14.01 9.25
C MET A 166 9.95 14.06 9.68
N LEU A 167 9.37 15.26 9.75
CA LEU A 167 7.97 15.40 10.13
C LEU A 167 7.04 14.93 9.02
N ARG A 168 7.38 15.19 7.75
CA ARG A 168 6.67 14.63 6.59
C ARG A 168 6.71 13.11 6.57
N LEU A 169 7.86 12.51 6.88
CA LEU A 169 8.01 11.06 6.99
C LEU A 169 7.16 10.49 8.13
N LEU A 170 7.23 11.08 9.34
CA LEU A 170 6.51 10.59 10.52
C LEU A 170 4.99 10.74 10.39
N LEU A 171 4.52 11.81 9.76
CA LEU A 171 3.09 12.05 9.52
C LEU A 171 2.61 11.49 8.19
N ILE A 172 3.47 10.83 7.42
CA ILE A 172 3.13 10.29 6.10
C ILE A 172 2.46 11.38 5.23
N ALA A 173 2.98 12.61 5.30
CA ALA A 173 2.25 13.82 4.87
C ALA A 173 1.82 13.75 3.40
N ASP A 174 2.64 13.11 2.54
CA ASP A 174 2.38 13.01 1.10
C ASP A 174 1.21 12.04 0.76
N TYR A 175 0.83 11.14 1.69
CA TYR A 175 -0.28 10.20 1.50
C TYR A 175 -1.36 10.28 2.59
N ALA A 176 -1.15 11.11 3.61
CA ALA A 176 -2.07 11.31 4.73
C ALA A 176 -3.51 11.61 4.30
N PRO A 177 -3.78 12.44 3.27
CA PRO A 177 -5.17 12.71 2.84
C PRO A 177 -5.95 11.44 2.49
N TYR A 178 -5.30 10.43 1.90
CA TYR A 178 -5.95 9.17 1.52
C TYR A 178 -6.26 8.32 2.76
N PHE A 179 -5.31 8.14 3.68
CA PHE A 179 -5.55 7.42 4.93
C PHE A 179 -6.62 8.09 5.80
N ILE A 180 -6.56 9.42 5.92
CA ILE A 180 -7.54 10.22 6.68
C ILE A 180 -8.91 10.09 6.04
N ALA A 181 -9.03 10.23 4.71
CA ALA A 181 -10.30 10.07 4.01
C ALA A 181 -10.92 8.68 4.26
N GLY A 182 -10.12 7.62 4.15
CA GLY A 182 -10.54 6.26 4.47
C GLY A 182 -11.06 6.10 5.90
N ALA A 183 -10.29 6.60 6.86
CA ALA A 183 -10.65 6.56 8.28
C ALA A 183 -11.93 7.37 8.57
N VAL A 184 -12.10 8.54 7.96
CA VAL A 184 -13.33 9.34 8.07
C VAL A 184 -14.52 8.64 7.42
N CYS A 185 -14.35 7.98 6.27
CA CYS A 185 -15.38 7.15 5.66
C CYS A 185 -15.83 6.02 6.61
N TYR A 186 -14.91 5.41 7.36
CA TYR A 186 -15.27 4.45 8.40
C TYR A 186 -16.08 5.10 9.54
N LEU A 187 -15.69 6.29 10.01
CA LEU A 187 -16.45 7.02 11.03
C LEU A 187 -17.88 7.39 10.55
N VAL A 188 -18.03 7.72 9.26
CA VAL A 188 -19.34 7.92 8.65
C VAL A 188 -20.14 6.62 8.64
N TRP A 189 -19.50 5.51 8.27
CA TRP A 189 -20.11 4.19 8.23
C TRP A 189 -20.54 3.66 9.60
N SER A 190 -19.76 3.92 10.66
CA SER A 190 -20.00 3.41 12.02
C SER A 190 -20.87 4.33 12.86
N SER A 191 -20.76 5.65 12.66
CA SER A 191 -21.28 6.66 13.58
C SER A 191 -22.04 7.80 12.87
N GLY A 192 -22.37 7.65 11.59
CA GLY A 192 -23.23 8.56 10.82
C GLY A 192 -22.52 9.71 10.12
N ALA A 193 -23.22 10.43 9.24
CA ALA A 193 -22.68 11.61 8.60
C ALA A 193 -22.66 12.83 9.55
N SER A 194 -21.70 13.74 9.37
CA SER A 194 -21.71 15.06 10.02
C SER A 194 -21.03 16.09 9.13
N ALA A 195 -21.37 17.37 9.29
CA ALA A 195 -20.76 18.46 8.52
C ALA A 195 -19.22 18.47 8.66
N ALA A 196 -18.71 18.19 9.86
CA ALA A 196 -17.27 18.09 10.10
C ALA A 196 -16.63 16.94 9.30
N ARG A 197 -17.24 15.75 9.26
CA ARG A 197 -16.72 14.59 8.51
C ARG A 197 -16.72 14.87 7.00
N TRP A 198 -17.78 15.48 6.47
CA TRP A 198 -17.81 15.90 5.07
C TRP A 198 -16.80 17.00 4.76
N GLY A 199 -16.62 17.97 5.66
CA GLY A 199 -15.57 19.00 5.53
C GLY A 199 -14.17 18.38 5.49
N MET A 200 -13.89 17.38 6.33
CA MET A 200 -12.63 16.64 6.30
C MET A 200 -12.43 15.90 4.98
N LEU A 201 -13.46 15.22 4.45
CA LEU A 201 -13.39 14.52 3.16
C LEU A 201 -13.15 15.50 2.00
N ALA A 202 -13.83 16.65 2.00
CA ALA A 202 -13.63 17.70 1.00
C ALA A 202 -12.21 18.27 1.04
N ALA A 203 -11.67 18.52 2.25
CA ALA A 203 -10.30 18.97 2.41
C ALA A 203 -9.28 17.91 1.98
N CYS A 204 -9.50 16.63 2.29
CA CYS A 204 -8.66 15.53 1.82
C CYS A 204 -8.68 15.43 0.29
N LEU A 205 -9.86 15.59 -0.34
CA LEU A 205 -9.99 15.62 -1.79
C LEU A 205 -9.23 16.79 -2.41
N GLY A 206 -9.34 17.99 -1.84
CA GLY A 206 -8.59 19.17 -2.29
C GLY A 206 -7.08 18.96 -2.24
N MET A 207 -6.58 18.39 -1.14
CA MET A 207 -5.16 18.05 -0.98
C MET A 207 -4.72 16.96 -1.98
N ALA A 208 -5.51 15.89 -2.12
CA ALA A 208 -5.23 14.82 -3.07
C ALA A 208 -5.14 15.33 -4.52
N LEU A 209 -6.07 16.19 -4.94
CA LEU A 209 -6.06 16.81 -6.26
C LEU A 209 -4.88 17.75 -6.45
N ARG A 210 -4.56 18.58 -5.44
CA ARG A 210 -3.39 19.47 -5.46
C ARG A 210 -2.11 18.68 -5.68
N ASP A 211 -1.87 17.67 -4.86
CA ASP A 211 -0.62 16.92 -4.88
C ASP A 211 -0.49 16.08 -6.15
N ALA A 212 -1.58 15.45 -6.60
CA ALA A 212 -1.59 14.71 -7.86
C ALA A 212 -1.32 15.60 -9.07
N LEU A 213 -1.99 16.76 -9.18
CA LEU A 213 -1.80 17.70 -10.29
C LEU A 213 -0.43 18.40 -10.23
N GLY A 214 0.05 18.72 -9.03
CA GLY A 214 1.36 19.32 -8.80
C GLY A 214 2.53 18.38 -9.12
N GLY A 215 2.33 17.07 -8.97
CA GLY A 215 3.32 16.05 -9.33
C GLY A 215 3.41 15.73 -10.83
N LEU A 216 2.39 16.10 -11.63
CA LEU A 216 2.35 15.77 -13.06
C LEU A 216 3.54 16.29 -13.86
N PRO A 217 3.99 17.56 -13.74
CA PRO A 217 5.09 18.06 -14.57
C PRO A 217 6.38 17.24 -14.39
N LEU A 218 6.71 16.87 -13.14
CA LEU A 218 7.88 16.05 -12.84
C LEU A 218 7.71 14.63 -13.42
N PHE A 219 6.52 14.06 -13.32
CA PHE A 219 6.23 12.74 -13.88
C PHE A 219 6.32 12.72 -15.41
N GLU A 220 5.69 13.71 -16.06
CA GLU A 220 5.71 13.91 -17.51
C GLU A 220 7.14 14.07 -18.03
N GLN A 221 7.96 14.86 -17.32
CA GLN A 221 9.39 15.01 -17.62
C GLN A 221 10.18 13.71 -17.42
N ARG A 222 9.94 12.99 -16.31
CA ARG A 222 10.69 11.79 -15.93
C ARG A 222 10.53 10.65 -16.94
N TYR A 223 9.34 10.51 -17.51
CA TYR A 223 8.96 9.40 -18.39
C TYR A 223 8.69 9.84 -19.84
N ASP A 224 9.03 11.08 -20.20
CA ASP A 224 8.79 11.68 -21.51
C ASP A 224 7.37 11.38 -22.05
N THR A 225 6.37 11.65 -21.22
CA THR A 225 4.96 11.38 -21.54
C THR A 225 4.07 12.57 -21.22
N ARG A 226 2.82 12.53 -21.70
CA ARG A 226 1.79 13.52 -21.38
C ARG A 226 0.63 12.89 -20.64
N MET A 227 0.20 13.52 -19.56
CA MET A 227 -0.91 13.07 -18.73
C MET A 227 -2.12 13.99 -18.95
N ASN A 228 -3.26 13.38 -19.29
CA ASN A 228 -4.53 14.10 -19.29
C ASN A 228 -4.95 14.46 -17.86
N ARG A 229 -4.88 15.75 -17.52
CA ARG A 229 -5.27 16.30 -16.20
C ARG A 229 -6.72 15.97 -15.84
N GLY A 230 -7.64 16.01 -16.81
CA GLY A 230 -9.04 15.66 -16.59
C GLY A 230 -9.22 14.19 -16.21
N ALA A 231 -8.43 13.28 -16.80
CA ALA A 231 -8.43 11.88 -16.40
C ALA A 231 -7.91 11.68 -14.96
N VAL A 232 -6.85 12.38 -14.57
CA VAL A 232 -6.31 12.36 -13.19
C VAL A 232 -7.37 12.81 -12.18
N VAL A 233 -8.03 13.93 -12.46
CA VAL A 233 -9.14 14.44 -11.62
C VAL A 233 -10.26 13.42 -11.56
N ALA A 234 -10.71 12.87 -12.70
CA ALA A 234 -11.78 11.89 -12.74
C ALA A 234 -11.46 10.62 -11.93
N ILE A 235 -10.23 10.13 -12.00
CA ILE A 235 -9.77 8.96 -11.24
C ILE A 235 -9.85 9.26 -9.73
N ILE A 236 -9.28 10.37 -9.27
CA ILE A 236 -9.29 10.72 -7.84
C ILE A 236 -10.73 10.94 -7.35
N MET A 237 -11.54 11.67 -8.11
CA MET A 237 -12.96 11.87 -7.80
C MET A 237 -13.70 10.54 -7.69
N SER A 238 -13.41 9.58 -8.58
CA SER A 238 -14.03 8.26 -8.54
C SER A 238 -13.69 7.49 -7.25
N TYR A 239 -12.47 7.64 -6.72
CA TYR A 239 -12.07 6.99 -5.46
C TYR A 239 -12.86 7.54 -4.28
N PHE A 240 -12.95 8.86 -4.16
CA PHE A 240 -13.74 9.52 -3.12
C PHE A 240 -15.22 9.19 -3.26
N ALA A 241 -15.76 9.15 -4.49
CA ALA A 241 -17.16 8.78 -4.74
C ALA A 241 -17.45 7.33 -4.33
N VAL A 242 -16.59 6.38 -4.72
CA VAL A 242 -16.72 4.96 -4.33
C VAL A 242 -16.64 4.80 -2.82
N MET A 243 -15.68 5.45 -2.18
CA MET A 243 -15.52 5.37 -0.72
C MET A 243 -16.66 6.06 0.04
N ALA A 244 -17.23 7.14 -0.50
CA ALA A 244 -18.44 7.75 0.02
C ALA A 244 -19.66 6.81 -0.12
N MET A 245 -19.83 6.13 -1.26
CA MET A 245 -20.89 5.12 -1.44
C MET A 245 -20.75 3.96 -0.45
N VAL A 246 -19.52 3.49 -0.20
CA VAL A 246 -19.22 2.49 0.84
C VAL A 246 -19.60 3.02 2.22
N ALA A 247 -19.19 4.25 2.55
CA ALA A 247 -19.47 4.88 3.84
C ALA A 247 -20.97 5.05 4.11
N LEU A 248 -21.73 5.43 3.07
CA LEU A 248 -23.19 5.58 3.12
C LEU A 248 -23.95 4.26 2.98
N ARG A 249 -23.25 3.12 2.83
CA ARG A 249 -23.82 1.78 2.65
C ARG A 249 -24.70 1.66 1.39
N TRP A 250 -24.44 2.46 0.37
CA TRP A 250 -25.17 2.46 -0.90
C TRP A 250 -24.72 1.38 -1.88
N THR A 251 -23.72 0.57 -1.52
CA THR A 251 -23.16 -0.49 -2.35
C THR A 251 -24.09 -1.71 -2.53
N GLY A 252 -25.18 -1.79 -1.77
CA GLY A 252 -26.28 -2.72 -2.02
C GLY A 252 -25.85 -4.21 -2.11
N PRO A 253 -26.33 -4.97 -3.11
CA PRO A 253 -25.96 -6.38 -3.29
C PRO A 253 -24.48 -6.63 -3.58
N LEU A 254 -23.76 -5.66 -4.15
CA LEU A 254 -22.36 -5.80 -4.53
C LEU A 254 -21.46 -6.02 -3.30
N ALA A 255 -21.80 -5.38 -2.18
CA ALA A 255 -21.12 -5.58 -0.90
C ALA A 255 -21.35 -6.98 -0.30
N ARG A 256 -22.45 -7.66 -0.68
CA ARG A 256 -22.77 -9.00 -0.18
C ARG A 256 -22.09 -10.12 -0.97
N ARG A 257 -21.43 -9.81 -2.09
CA ARG A 257 -20.72 -10.80 -2.89
C ARG A 257 -19.43 -11.24 -2.18
N ARG A 258 -19.06 -12.52 -2.32
CA ARG A 258 -17.85 -13.07 -1.69
C ARG A 258 -16.60 -12.66 -2.49
N TRP A 259 -16.04 -11.50 -2.17
CA TRP A 259 -14.78 -10.98 -2.74
C TRP A 259 -13.51 -11.60 -2.13
N LEU A 260 -13.66 -12.62 -1.28
CA LEU A 260 -12.59 -13.19 -0.47
C LEU A 260 -11.40 -13.66 -1.31
N LEU A 261 -11.65 -14.39 -2.41
CA LEU A 261 -10.57 -14.88 -3.29
C LEU A 261 -9.92 -13.74 -4.05
N ALA A 262 -10.70 -12.78 -4.58
CA ALA A 262 -10.16 -11.64 -5.30
C ALA A 262 -9.24 -10.79 -4.40
N GLY A 263 -9.66 -10.49 -3.17
CA GLY A 263 -8.84 -9.76 -2.20
C GLY A 263 -7.69 -10.57 -1.58
N ALA A 264 -7.79 -11.90 -1.58
CA ALA A 264 -6.70 -12.76 -1.12
C ALA A 264 -5.54 -12.80 -2.13
N LEU A 265 -5.84 -12.84 -3.43
CA LEU A 265 -4.81 -12.90 -4.46
C LEU A 265 -4.11 -11.56 -4.70
N THR A 266 -4.75 -10.44 -4.36
CA THR A 266 -4.19 -9.11 -4.64
C THR A 266 -2.89 -8.84 -3.90
N TYR A 267 -2.71 -9.36 -2.68
CA TYR A 267 -1.51 -9.08 -1.90
C TYR A 267 -0.28 -9.83 -2.41
N PRO A 268 -0.28 -11.18 -2.54
CA PRO A 268 0.86 -11.89 -3.15
C PRO A 268 1.16 -11.43 -4.58
N LEU A 269 0.13 -11.09 -5.37
CA LEU A 269 0.33 -10.56 -6.73
C LEU A 269 1.06 -9.24 -6.71
N TYR A 270 0.65 -8.33 -5.82
CA TYR A 270 1.32 -7.06 -5.66
C TYR A 270 2.79 -7.25 -5.29
N LEU A 271 3.11 -8.21 -4.42
CA LEU A 271 4.46 -8.48 -3.95
C LEU A 271 5.40 -9.10 -5.00
N LEU A 272 4.87 -9.92 -5.92
CA LEU A 272 5.67 -10.70 -6.87
C LEU A 272 5.81 -10.03 -8.24
N HIS A 273 4.79 -9.28 -8.68
CA HIS A 273 4.66 -8.98 -10.10
C HIS A 273 5.81 -8.15 -10.67
N GLN A 274 6.36 -7.19 -9.93
CA GLN A 274 7.16 -6.12 -10.53
C GLN A 274 8.53 -6.61 -11.00
N ASN A 275 9.49 -6.87 -10.11
CA ASN A 275 10.84 -7.21 -10.55
C ASN A 275 10.90 -8.58 -11.23
N ILE A 276 10.17 -9.59 -10.71
CA ILE A 276 10.11 -10.92 -11.34
C ILE A 276 9.52 -10.82 -12.74
N GLY A 277 8.45 -10.03 -12.92
CA GLY A 277 7.87 -9.79 -14.24
C GLY A 277 8.86 -9.15 -15.21
N TYR A 278 9.61 -8.14 -14.77
CA TYR A 278 10.65 -7.52 -15.60
C TYR A 278 11.77 -8.47 -15.97
N MET A 279 12.22 -9.31 -15.04
CA MET A 279 13.25 -10.32 -15.32
C MET A 279 12.75 -11.34 -16.36
N ILE A 280 11.50 -11.79 -16.25
CA ILE A 280 10.88 -12.68 -17.26
C ILE A 280 10.82 -11.98 -18.62
N PHE A 281 10.42 -10.70 -18.66
CA PHE A 281 10.38 -9.94 -19.90
C PHE A 281 11.75 -9.81 -20.56
N ASN A 282 12.80 -9.58 -19.78
CA ASN A 282 14.15 -9.45 -20.32
C ASN A 282 14.71 -10.79 -20.82
N LEU A 283 14.40 -11.89 -20.13
CA LEU A 283 14.88 -13.22 -20.48
C LEU A 283 14.19 -13.77 -21.73
N ALA A 284 12.86 -13.63 -21.80
CA ALA A 284 12.04 -14.26 -22.84
C ALA A 284 11.62 -13.29 -23.96
N GLY A 285 11.78 -11.98 -23.76
CA GLY A 285 11.49 -10.93 -24.75
C GLY A 285 12.13 -11.12 -26.12
N PRO A 286 13.39 -11.58 -26.23
CA PRO A 286 14.01 -11.80 -27.53
C PRO A 286 13.42 -12.98 -28.34
N VAL A 287 12.68 -13.89 -27.71
CA VAL A 287 12.28 -15.19 -28.30
C VAL A 287 10.76 -15.31 -28.46
N LEU A 288 9.98 -14.69 -27.57
CA LEU A 288 8.53 -14.83 -27.54
C LEU A 288 7.82 -13.60 -28.13
N ASP A 289 6.63 -13.85 -28.68
CA ASP A 289 5.69 -12.78 -29.05
C ASP A 289 5.34 -11.90 -27.83
N PRO A 290 5.31 -10.56 -27.97
CA PRO A 290 5.01 -9.63 -26.88
C PRO A 290 3.67 -9.87 -26.18
N HIS A 291 2.62 -10.30 -26.89
CA HIS A 291 1.32 -10.58 -26.29
C HIS A 291 1.37 -11.86 -25.47
N LEU A 292 1.98 -12.92 -25.99
CA LEU A 292 2.18 -14.17 -25.26
C LEU A 292 3.02 -13.94 -24.00
N LEU A 293 4.09 -13.15 -24.12
CA LEU A 293 4.96 -12.82 -22.99
C LEU A 293 4.23 -12.01 -21.92
N PHE A 294 3.49 -10.97 -22.31
CA PHE A 294 2.74 -10.13 -21.38
C PHE A 294 1.66 -10.92 -20.62
N TRP A 295 0.77 -11.59 -21.35
CA TRP A 295 -0.34 -12.33 -20.75
C TRP A 295 0.11 -13.62 -20.07
N GLY A 296 1.14 -14.28 -20.60
CA GLY A 296 1.78 -15.44 -19.99
C GLY A 296 2.43 -15.09 -18.65
N THR A 297 3.17 -13.98 -18.58
CA THR A 297 3.77 -13.50 -17.33
C THR A 297 2.71 -13.12 -16.31
N LEU A 298 1.65 -12.42 -16.73
CA LEU A 298 0.54 -12.10 -15.84
C LEU A 298 -0.13 -13.37 -15.28
N SER A 299 -0.38 -14.36 -16.15
CA SER A 299 -0.98 -15.64 -15.76
C SER A 299 -0.07 -16.42 -14.79
N LEU A 300 1.24 -16.43 -15.04
CA LEU A 300 2.23 -17.02 -14.15
C LEU A 300 2.25 -16.33 -12.80
N MET A 301 2.23 -14.99 -12.76
CA MET A 301 2.19 -14.24 -11.50
C MET A 301 0.90 -14.50 -10.73
N LEU A 302 -0.25 -14.60 -11.41
CA LEU A 302 -1.52 -14.97 -10.78
C LEU A 302 -1.47 -16.39 -10.20
N LEU A 303 -0.90 -17.35 -10.93
CA LEU A 303 -0.71 -18.72 -10.46
C LEU A 303 0.22 -18.76 -9.24
N ALA A 304 1.37 -18.09 -9.30
CA ALA A 304 2.31 -17.99 -8.19
C ALA A 304 1.66 -17.34 -6.96
N SER A 305 0.87 -16.28 -7.17
CA SER A 305 0.11 -15.60 -6.10
C SER A 305 -0.91 -16.53 -5.45
N TRP A 306 -1.59 -17.34 -6.26
CA TRP A 306 -2.52 -18.34 -5.76
C TRP A 306 -1.82 -19.44 -4.97
N LEU A 307 -0.65 -19.91 -5.43
CA LEU A 307 0.16 -20.88 -4.70
C LEU A 307 0.61 -20.34 -3.35
N VAL A 308 1.10 -19.08 -3.30
CA VAL A 308 1.47 -18.41 -2.04
C VAL A 308 0.26 -18.31 -1.12
N HIS A 309 -0.90 -17.87 -1.62
CA HIS A 309 -2.11 -17.79 -0.80
C HIS A 309 -2.50 -19.15 -0.19
N VAL A 310 -2.54 -20.21 -1.01
CA VAL A 310 -2.99 -21.55 -0.57
C VAL A 310 -2.00 -22.22 0.37
N HIS A 311 -0.70 -22.11 0.11
CA HIS A 311 0.32 -22.85 0.87
C HIS A 311 0.88 -22.05 2.05
N VAL A 312 0.89 -20.73 1.97
CA VAL A 312 1.51 -19.85 2.97
C VAL A 312 0.42 -19.17 3.78
N GLU A 313 -0.40 -18.31 3.18
CA GLU A 313 -1.36 -17.50 3.94
C GLU A 313 -2.41 -18.35 4.65
N ARG A 314 -2.96 -19.38 4.00
CA ARG A 314 -3.96 -20.26 4.64
C ARG A 314 -3.38 -21.15 5.74
N ARG A 315 -2.09 -21.49 5.68
CA ARG A 315 -1.47 -22.47 6.61
C ARG A 315 -0.72 -21.79 7.74
N LEU A 316 0.00 -20.70 7.47
CA LEU A 316 0.90 -20.04 8.43
C LEU A 316 0.25 -18.90 9.20
N SER A 317 -0.83 -18.29 8.71
CA SER A 317 -1.48 -17.17 9.41
C SER A 317 -1.98 -17.58 10.81
N GLY A 318 -2.49 -18.80 10.98
CA GLY A 318 -2.96 -19.31 12.27
C GLY A 318 -1.83 -19.53 13.29
N PRO A 319 -0.81 -20.36 12.96
CA PRO A 319 0.35 -20.56 13.84
C PRO A 319 1.09 -19.26 14.19
N LEU A 320 1.28 -18.36 13.21
CA LEU A 320 1.94 -17.08 13.45
C LEU A 320 1.10 -16.19 14.37
N MET A 321 -0.23 -16.20 14.22
CA MET A 321 -1.12 -15.48 15.12
C MET A 321 -0.96 -15.96 16.57
N HIS A 322 -0.87 -17.27 16.81
CA HIS A 322 -0.63 -17.82 18.16
C HIS A 322 0.74 -17.41 18.71
N ALA A 323 1.81 -17.61 17.95
CA ALA A 323 3.17 -17.26 18.38
C ALA A 323 3.33 -15.75 18.65
N CYS A 324 2.78 -14.90 17.78
CA CYS A 324 2.79 -13.46 18.00
C CYS A 324 1.92 -13.06 19.20
N ASP A 325 0.79 -13.72 19.42
CA ASP A 325 -0.06 -13.42 20.57
C ASP A 325 0.67 -13.72 21.88
N GLU A 326 1.42 -14.81 21.98
CA GLU A 326 2.28 -15.12 23.14
C GLU A 326 3.35 -14.04 23.36
N VAL A 327 4.18 -13.76 22.35
CA VAL A 327 5.29 -12.81 22.46
C VAL A 327 4.80 -11.38 22.77
N VAL A 328 3.75 -10.92 22.08
CA VAL A 328 3.19 -9.57 22.32
C VAL A 328 2.48 -9.51 23.66
N GLY A 329 1.84 -10.60 24.10
CA GLY A 329 1.25 -10.72 25.42
C GLY A 329 2.27 -10.51 26.52
N GLU A 330 3.35 -11.29 26.50
CA GLU A 330 4.45 -11.19 27.46
C GLU A 330 5.05 -9.77 27.49
N GLY A 331 5.31 -9.17 26.33
CA GLY A 331 5.87 -7.82 26.25
C GLY A 331 4.96 -6.73 26.83
N LEU A 332 3.64 -6.82 26.61
CA LEU A 332 2.68 -5.87 27.16
C LEU A 332 2.47 -6.04 28.67
N ASP A 333 2.55 -7.27 29.19
CA ASP A 333 2.44 -7.55 30.62
C ASP A 333 3.63 -6.97 31.39
N VAL A 334 4.84 -7.05 30.83
CA VAL A 334 6.04 -6.39 31.38
C VAL A 334 5.84 -4.87 31.44
N LEU A 335 5.37 -4.23 30.37
CA LEU A 335 5.08 -2.79 30.33
C LEU A 335 3.98 -2.38 31.33
N GLY A 336 2.93 -3.20 31.46
CA GLY A 336 1.86 -3.00 32.43
C GLY A 336 2.35 -3.07 33.87
N SER A 337 3.26 -4.00 34.17
CA SER A 337 3.87 -4.14 35.51
C SER A 337 4.74 -2.93 35.90
N MET A 338 5.44 -2.32 34.95
CA MET A 338 6.22 -1.09 35.16
C MET A 338 5.34 0.13 35.43
N ARG A 339 4.17 0.21 34.78
CA ARG A 339 3.21 1.30 34.95
C ARG A 339 2.47 1.27 36.28
N ARG A 340 2.33 0.09 36.91
CA ARG A 340 1.76 -0.08 38.26
C ARG A 340 2.77 0.16 39.40
N ARG A 341 4.06 0.28 39.09
CA ARG A 341 5.15 0.55 40.06
C ARG A 341 5.53 2.03 40.15
N ARG A 342 4.84 2.93 39.44
CA ARG A 342 4.94 4.39 39.55
C ARG A 342 3.65 4.96 40.10
#